data_AF-A0A520ABA3-F1
#
_entry.id   AF-A0A520ABA3-F1
#
_cell.length_a   1.000
_cell.length_b   1.000
_cell.length_c   1.000
_cell.angle_alpha   90.00
_cell.angle_beta   90.00
_cell.angle_gamma   90.00
#
_symmetry.space_group_name_H-M   'P 1'
#
loop_
_entity.id
_entity.type
_entity.pdbx_description
1 polymer ?
#
loop_
_entity_poly.entity_id
_entity_poly.type
_entity_poly.pdbx_seq_one_letter_code
_entity_poly.pdbx_strand_id
1 'polypeptide(L)' 'MRKLLLLICLLIFTLQASAQNFEFGKITYDDNNFDRNKIDSNANAVVLKEFGTTLIQISDRTNGTQIFFEYHVKIKIY' A
#
# COMPACT_ATOMS: atom_id res chain seq x y z
N MET A 1 -3.36 1.18 -40.04
CA MET A 1 -3.99 2.24 -39.21
C MET A 1 -4.69 1.67 -37.96
N ARG A 2 -5.78 0.89 -38.07
CA ARG A 2 -6.59 0.45 -36.89
C ARG A 2 -5.82 -0.37 -35.83
N LYS A 3 -4.93 -1.29 -36.25
CA LYS A 3 -4.11 -2.09 -35.32
C LYS A 3 -3.06 -1.26 -34.57
N LEU A 4 -2.50 -0.25 -35.24
CA LEU A 4 -1.53 0.67 -34.64
C LEU A 4 -2.19 1.55 -33.59
N LEU A 5 -3.40 2.05 -33.87
CA LEU A 5 -4.19 2.81 -32.90
C LEU A 5 -4.49 1.99 -31.64
N LEU A 6 -4.85 0.71 -31.80
CA LEU A 6 -5.13 -0.19 -30.68
C LEU A 6 -3.87 -0.46 -29.84
N LEU A 7 -2.71 -0.62 -30.48
CA LEU A 7 -1.43 -0.79 -29.80
C LEU A 7 -1.06 0.46 -28.97
N ILE A 8 -1.25 1.65 -29.54
CA ILE A 8 -1.00 2.92 -28.85
C ILE A 8 -1.94 3.07 -27.66
N CYS A 9 -3.23 2.73 -27.82
CA CYS A 9 -4.19 2.78 -26.74
C CYS A 9 -3.77 1.86 -25.57
N LEU A 10 -3.39 0.61 -25.88
CA LEU A 10 -2.93 -0.35 -24.87
C LEU A 10 -1.67 0.11 -24.12
N LEU A 11 -0.72 0.75 -24.80
CA LEU A 11 0.50 1.29 -24.20
C LEU A 11 0.24 2.47 -23.25
N ILE A 12 -0.81 3.27 -23.50
CA ILE A 12 -1.15 4.39 -22.61
C ILE A 12 -1.79 3.87 -21.31
N PHE A 13 -2.58 2.78 -21.38
CA PHE A 13 -3.22 2.19 -20.19
C PHE A 13 -2.22 1.56 -19.21
N THR A 14 -1.05 1.10 -19.65
CA THR A 14 -0.05 0.52 -18.74
C THR A 14 0.67 1.57 -17.88
N LEU A 15 0.66 2.84 -18.28
CA LEU A 15 1.36 3.92 -17.56
C LEU A 15 0.63 4.39 -16.29
N GLN A 16 -0.66 4.09 -16.14
CA GLN A 16 -1.46 4.54 -14.99
C GLN A 16 -1.86 3.41 -14.03
N ALA A 17 -1.35 2.20 -14.23
CA ALA A 17 -1.67 1.08 -13.35
C ALA A 17 -0.91 1.20 -12.01
N SER A 18 -1.59 1.70 -10.98
CA SER A 18 -1.11 1.63 -9.60
C SER A 18 -1.72 0.41 -8.92
N ALA A 19 -0.89 -0.60 -8.61
CA ALA A 19 -1.35 -1.80 -7.91
C ALA A 19 -1.53 -1.58 -6.40
N GLN A 20 -0.96 -0.50 -5.86
CA GLN A 20 -0.86 -0.24 -4.43
C GLN A 20 -1.31 1.19 -4.14
N ASN A 21 -1.96 1.39 -3.00
CA ASN A 21 -2.38 2.71 -2.51
C ASN A 21 -1.25 3.43 -1.75
N PHE A 22 0.00 2.94 -1.84
CA PHE A 22 1.18 3.54 -1.25
C PHE A 22 2.44 3.32 -2.11
N GLU A 23 3.45 4.17 -1.93
CA GLU A 23 4.72 4.07 -2.64
C GLU A 23 5.59 2.95 -2.05
N PHE A 24 5.46 1.74 -2.57
CA PHE A 24 6.27 0.61 -2.16
C PHE A 24 7.70 0.69 -2.69
N GLY A 25 8.67 0.38 -1.84
CA GLY A 25 10.10 0.39 -2.20
C GLY A 25 10.72 1.77 -2.40
N LYS A 26 9.93 2.85 -2.37
CA LYS A 26 10.45 4.22 -2.48
C LYS A 26 10.94 4.69 -1.10
N ILE A 27 12.18 5.17 -1.08
CA ILE A 27 12.75 5.84 0.08
C ILE A 27 12.35 7.32 0.01
N THR A 28 11.70 7.78 1.06
CA THR A 28 11.25 9.16 1.26
C THR A 28 12.13 9.85 2.29
N TYR A 29 12.08 11.18 2.34
CA TYR A 29 12.81 11.94 3.36
C TYR A 29 12.37 11.56 4.78
N ASP A 30 11.07 11.33 4.97
CA ASP A 30 10.48 10.95 6.26
C ASP A 30 10.98 9.59 6.77
N ASP A 31 11.44 8.69 5.88
CA ASP A 31 12.07 7.42 6.28
C ASP A 31 13.43 7.62 6.99
N ASN A 32 14.02 8.80 6.87
CA ASN A 32 15.26 9.19 7.54
C ASN A 32 15.02 10.24 8.64
N ASN A 33 13.93 10.98 8.56
CA ASN A 33 13.54 11.99 9.54
C ASN A 33 12.48 11.44 10.51
N PHE A 34 12.89 10.51 11.38
CA PHE A 34 12.05 9.97 12.43
C PHE A 34 12.76 10.05 13.79
N ASP A 35 11.99 10.01 14.87
CA ASP A 35 12.52 10.04 16.23
C ASP A 35 13.24 8.72 16.56
N ARG A 36 14.57 8.80 16.76
CA ARG A 36 15.43 7.64 17.05
C ARG A 36 15.09 6.95 18.37
N ASN A 37 14.40 7.63 19.29
CA ASN A 37 13.94 7.01 20.54
C ASN A 37 12.81 5.99 20.32
N LYS A 38 12.21 5.95 19.13
CA LYS A 38 11.20 4.96 18.75
C LYS A 38 11.79 3.64 18.23
N ILE A 39 13.12 3.53 18.16
CA ILE A 39 13.77 2.27 17.81
C ILE A 39 13.55 1.29 18.97
N ASP A 40 12.95 0.16 18.65
CA ASP A 40 12.82 -0.94 19.59
C ASP A 40 14.20 -1.58 19.78
N SER A 41 14.69 -1.59 21.02
CA SER A 41 16.02 -2.09 21.36
C SER A 41 16.14 -3.61 21.25
N ASN A 42 15.03 -4.35 21.36
CA ASN A 42 15.03 -5.81 21.26
C ASN A 42 14.97 -6.26 19.80
N ALA A 43 14.14 -5.58 18.98
CA ALA A 43 13.98 -5.90 17.57
C ALA A 43 15.00 -5.21 16.66
N ASN A 44 15.74 -4.22 17.17
CA ASN A 44 16.63 -3.34 16.41
C ASN A 44 15.92 -2.74 15.16
N ALA A 45 14.69 -2.28 15.34
CA ALA A 45 13.83 -1.86 14.26
C ALA A 45 12.91 -0.70 14.67
N VAL A 46 12.36 0.01 13.68
CA VAL A 46 11.40 1.09 13.89
C VAL A 46 10.25 1.02 12.88
N VAL A 47 9.04 1.29 13.33
CA VAL A 47 7.86 1.46 12.48
C VAL A 47 7.86 2.88 11.91
N LEU A 48 8.00 3.00 10.59
CA LEU A 48 8.04 4.28 9.89
C LEU A 48 6.65 4.76 9.48
N LYS A 49 5.78 3.84 9.08
CA LYS A 49 4.41 4.15 8.66
C LYS A 49 3.50 2.97 8.99
N GLU A 50 2.34 3.27 9.55
CA GLU A 50 1.32 2.30 9.91
C GLU A 50 -0.04 2.88 9.52
N PHE A 51 -0.77 2.18 8.67
CA PHE A 51 -2.08 2.61 8.20
C PHE A 51 -2.89 1.41 7.71
N GLY A 52 -4.20 1.56 7.71
CA GLY A 52 -5.10 0.51 7.27
C GLY A 52 -6.52 1.02 7.14
N THR A 53 -7.36 0.21 6.52
CA THR A 53 -8.78 0.50 6.34
C THR A 53 -9.58 -0.68 6.87
N THR A 54 -10.59 -0.38 7.67
CA THR A 54 -11.58 -1.37 8.10
C THR A 54 -12.88 -1.10 7.37
N LEU A 55 -13.44 -2.14 6.75
CA LEU A 55 -14.76 -2.09 6.13
C LEU A 55 -15.65 -3.14 6.79
N ILE A 56 -16.81 -2.71 7.27
CA ILE A 56 -17.86 -3.62 7.72
C ILE A 56 -18.91 -3.63 6.62
N GLN A 57 -19.20 -4.81 6.07
CA GLN A 57 -20.24 -4.98 5.06
C GLN A 57 -21.22 -6.05 5.49
N ILE A 58 -22.51 -5.82 5.22
CA ILE A 58 -23.53 -6.86 5.33
C ILE A 58 -23.54 -7.58 3.99
N SER A 59 -23.22 -8.86 3.99
CA SER A 59 -23.17 -9.63 2.75
C SER A 59 -24.56 -10.10 2.37
N ASP A 60 -25.09 -9.61 1.25
CA ASP A 60 -26.35 -10.10 0.68
C ASP A 60 -26.30 -11.60 0.34
N ARG A 61 -25.09 -12.15 0.12
CA ARG A 61 -24.89 -13.56 -0.24
C ARG A 61 -24.98 -14.50 0.96
N THR A 62 -24.52 -14.06 2.13
CA THR A 62 -24.50 -14.91 3.35
C THR A 62 -25.46 -14.41 4.42
N ASN A 63 -26.18 -13.31 4.17
CA ASN A 63 -27.05 -12.60 5.11
C ASN A 63 -26.37 -12.31 6.47
N GLY A 64 -25.04 -12.18 6.44
CA GLY A 64 -24.19 -12.06 7.62
C GLY A 64 -23.29 -10.84 7.54
N THR A 65 -22.85 -10.36 8.70
CA THR A 65 -21.89 -9.25 8.79
C THR A 65 -20.48 -9.78 8.52
N GLN A 66 -19.78 -9.15 7.59
CA GLN A 66 -18.38 -9.42 7.27
C GLN A 66 -17.53 -8.20 7.60
N ILE A 67 -16.33 -8.45 8.13
CA ILE A 67 -15.34 -7.42 8.42
C ILE A 67 -14.14 -7.68 7.51
N PHE A 68 -13.76 -6.66 6.74
CA PHE A 68 -12.55 -6.62 5.94
C PHE A 68 -11.58 -5.67 6.60
N PHE A 69 -10.36 -6.13 6.80
CA PHE A 69 -9.30 -5.35 7.39
C PHE A 69 -8.09 -5.37 6.46
N GLU A 70 -7.76 -4.21 5.91
CA GLU A 70 -6.53 -3.99 5.18
C GLU A 70 -5.54 -3.27 6.09
N TYR A 71 -4.33 -3.80 6.21
CA TYR A 71 -3.34 -3.29 7.14
C TYR A 71 -1.95 -3.28 6.50
N HIS A 72 -1.29 -2.13 6.58
CA HIS A 72 0.00 -1.88 5.97
C HIS A 72 0.95 -1.28 7.00
N VAL A 73 2.14 -1.88 7.09
CA VAL A 73 3.22 -1.41 7.97
C VAL A 73 4.51 -1.33 7.18
N LYS A 74 5.20 -0.20 7.30
CA LYS A 74 6.57 -0.01 6.81
C LYS A 74 7.53 -0.03 8.00
N ILE A 75 8.41 -1.03 8.04
CA ILE A 75 9.38 -1.25 9.11
C ILE A 75 10.78 -1.05 8.54
N LYS A 76 11.63 -0.33 9.28
CA LYS A 76 13.08 -0.23 9.00
C LYS A 76 13.83 -1.02 10.05
N ILE A 77 14.63 -1.98 9.58
CA ILE A 77 15.46 -2.87 10.41
C ILE A 77 16.91 -2.43 10.29
N TYR A 78 17.64 -2.45 11.41
CA TYR A 78 19.05 -2.08 11.51
C TYR A 78 19.98 -3.30 11.64
#